data_AF-A0A3A5AC58-F1
#
_entry.id   AF-A0A3A5AC58-F1
#
_cell.length_a   1.000
_cell.length_b   1.000
_cell.length_c   1.000
_cell.angle_alpha   90.00
_cell.angle_beta   90.00
_cell.angle_gamma   90.00
#
_symmetry.space_group_name_H-M   'P 1'
#
loop_
_entity.id
_entity.type
_entity.pdbx_description
1 polymer ?
#
loop_
_entity_poly.entity_id
_entity_poly.type
_entity_poly.pdbx_seq_one_letter_code
_entity_poly.pdbx_strand_id
1 'polypeptide(L)'
;MKKEERDEELEKRLHMVDGWVKEGKIPCSSKVVPVRQSVEFLQWVLPTQQVIEILRNSRSFALADCLCRAKHKRCDNPLEVCFYTNDVADKKVEQGAARRVSMQEAAETLKQANEHGLVHLTIYNPEQHVYALCSCCECCCHDIEFMKKLGRPDLVAHADYVAVVDTDACVQCGACTERCVFGAQSGESGAVVFHQDKCYGCGLCVSTCESNAIRMVLRGSRPRQSDASHDGEGGLQERCTSIQAKETERAVNLDRARQELVDHNYVLGMGLLTSNTIKGEFFNSFKYSIFNSGVPNRMFNVFFVKEKTSSPAKLLEKAERFFASGRLPFRVSFKEGLENHFLPLLSERGYRENPPETVMTLSHLPDKNSFQGNLEIRRVSSPVELSHFQDIIEKSYSLPPGSGPFVITDRISNLPDSDLFVGYSENEPACASMLIKTGPVAGIYWVATLERFRNRGFGKAITVASLLAGRERRCTFACLQASVMGKPVYHKIGFDNPYNYRNYSSPEETGSKGF
;
A
#
# COMPACT_ATOMS: atom_id res chain seq x y z
N MET A 1 40.41 -8.23 -25.08
CA MET A 1 38.95 -8.30 -24.86
C MET A 1 38.44 -9.57 -25.49
N LYS A 2 38.09 -10.58 -24.68
CA LYS A 2 37.48 -11.82 -25.20
C LYS A 2 36.07 -11.47 -25.69
N LYS A 3 35.76 -11.85 -26.92
CA LYS A 3 34.46 -11.72 -27.58
C LYS A 3 33.44 -12.46 -26.70
N GLU A 4 32.53 -11.75 -26.03
CA GLU A 4 31.46 -12.38 -25.26
C GLU A 4 30.67 -13.29 -26.19
N GLU A 5 30.62 -14.59 -25.88
CA GLU A 5 29.73 -15.53 -26.56
C GLU A 5 28.29 -15.02 -26.38
N ARG A 6 27.60 -14.77 -27.51
CA ARG A 6 26.18 -14.41 -27.50
C ARG A 6 25.39 -15.53 -26.86
N ASP A 7 24.74 -15.26 -25.73
CA ASP A 7 23.85 -16.20 -25.05
C ASP A 7 22.52 -16.22 -25.80
N GLU A 8 22.43 -17.05 -26.85
CA GLU A 8 21.25 -17.17 -27.72
C GLU A 8 19.96 -17.47 -26.95
N GLU A 9 20.06 -18.09 -25.78
CA GLU A 9 18.90 -18.41 -24.96
C GLU A 9 18.43 -17.20 -24.14
N LEU A 10 19.37 -16.39 -23.64
CA LEU A 10 19.05 -15.10 -23.04
C LEU A 10 18.37 -14.17 -24.06
N GLU A 11 18.85 -14.14 -25.31
CA GLU A 11 18.23 -13.38 -26.41
C GLU A 11 16.82 -13.90 -26.75
N LYS A 12 16.63 -15.23 -26.85
CA LYS A 12 15.30 -15.83 -27.04
C LYS A 12 14.33 -15.46 -25.92
N ARG A 13 14.80 -15.49 -24.67
CA ARG A 13 13.99 -15.13 -23.51
C ARG A 13 13.63 -13.64 -23.52
N LEU A 14 14.59 -12.78 -23.87
CA LEU A 14 14.34 -11.34 -24.03
C LEU A 14 13.27 -11.09 -25.10
N HIS A 15 13.38 -11.74 -26.26
CA HIS A 15 12.40 -11.59 -27.35
C HIS A 15 10.98 -12.00 -26.94
N MET A 16 10.85 -13.09 -26.17
CA MET A 16 9.57 -13.53 -25.62
C MET A 16 8.98 -12.50 -24.64
N VAL A 17 9.79 -11.99 -23.71
CA VAL A 17 9.36 -10.97 -22.73
C VAL A 17 8.97 -9.67 -23.43
N ASP A 18 9.74 -9.23 -24.43
CA ASP A 18 9.43 -8.05 -25.23
C ASP A 18 8.11 -8.19 -25.98
N GLY A 19 7.81 -9.39 -26.49
CA GLY A 19 6.50 -9.70 -27.06
C GLY A 19 5.38 -9.46 -26.05
N TRP A 20 5.51 -9.99 -24.83
CA TRP A 20 4.51 -9.81 -23.78
C TRP A 20 4.35 -8.36 -23.33
N VAL A 21 5.46 -7.61 -23.19
CA VAL A 21 5.44 -6.19 -22.81
C VAL A 21 4.80 -5.34 -23.91
N LYS A 22 5.17 -5.58 -25.18
CA LYS A 22 4.61 -4.87 -26.35
C LYS A 22 3.11 -5.10 -26.51
N GLU A 23 2.65 -6.31 -26.20
CA GLU A 23 1.24 -6.68 -26.19
C GLU A 23 0.49 -6.20 -24.93
N GLY A 24 1.18 -5.58 -23.96
CA GLY A 24 0.59 -5.10 -22.72
C GLY A 24 0.16 -6.20 -21.74
N LYS A 25 0.62 -7.43 -21.93
CA LYS A 25 0.28 -8.60 -21.09
C LYS A 25 0.94 -8.55 -19.72
N ILE A 26 2.15 -7.99 -19.66
CA ILE A 26 2.87 -7.72 -18.42
C ILE A 26 3.55 -6.34 -18.51
N PRO A 27 3.69 -5.60 -17.40
CA PRO A 27 4.32 -4.29 -17.42
C PRO A 27 5.86 -4.36 -17.50
N CYS A 28 6.43 -5.46 -17.00
CA CYS A 28 7.88 -5.74 -16.97
C CYS A 28 8.09 -7.25 -16.74
N SER A 29 9.33 -7.73 -16.79
CA SER A 29 9.66 -9.14 -16.53
C SER A 29 9.60 -9.48 -15.04
N SER A 30 10.13 -8.59 -14.21
CA SER A 30 10.20 -8.80 -12.77
C SER A 30 10.15 -7.49 -11.98
N LYS A 31 9.95 -7.60 -10.66
CA LYS A 31 10.03 -6.47 -9.72
C LYS A 31 10.85 -6.84 -8.49
N VAL A 32 11.70 -5.92 -8.06
CA VAL A 32 12.50 -6.07 -6.83
C VAL A 32 11.60 -5.98 -5.59
N VAL A 33 11.80 -6.92 -4.66
CA VAL A 33 11.16 -6.94 -3.35
C VAL A 33 12.23 -6.74 -2.28
N PRO A 34 12.10 -5.76 -1.36
CA PRO A 34 13.08 -5.55 -0.30
C PRO A 34 13.22 -6.77 0.62
N VAL A 35 14.44 -7.06 1.08
CA VAL A 35 14.65 -8.07 2.13
C VAL A 35 13.91 -7.65 3.40
N ARG A 36 13.27 -8.61 4.07
CA ARG A 36 12.39 -8.35 5.21
C ARG A 36 13.03 -7.45 6.26
N GLN A 37 14.25 -7.75 6.68
CA GLN A 37 14.98 -7.03 7.73
C GLN A 37 15.17 -5.54 7.41
N SER A 38 15.23 -5.18 6.12
CA SER A 38 15.43 -3.80 5.68
C SER A 38 14.18 -2.93 5.84
N VAL A 39 13.02 -3.56 5.95
CA VAL A 39 11.73 -2.88 6.02
C VAL A 39 10.88 -3.32 7.22
N GLU A 40 11.28 -4.35 7.96
CA GLU A 40 10.57 -4.88 9.13
C GLU A 40 10.37 -3.84 10.24
N PHE A 41 11.31 -2.90 10.37
CA PHE A 41 11.19 -1.78 11.30
C PHE A 41 10.40 -0.59 10.75
N LEU A 42 10.07 -0.60 9.45
CA LEU A 42 9.10 0.33 8.90
C LEU A 42 7.74 -0.10 9.42
N GLN A 43 7.08 0.80 10.15
CA GLN A 43 5.71 0.59 10.61
C GLN A 43 4.72 0.36 9.45
N TRP A 44 5.16 0.55 8.19
CA TRP A 44 4.37 0.58 6.95
C TRP A 44 5.11 -0.17 5.84
N VAL A 45 4.95 -1.49 5.78
CA VAL A 45 5.39 -2.30 4.63
C VAL A 45 4.18 -2.77 3.86
N LEU A 46 4.11 -2.45 2.57
CA LEU A 46 3.05 -2.98 1.71
C LEU A 46 3.16 -4.52 1.66
N PRO A 47 2.07 -5.28 1.77
CA PRO A 47 2.12 -6.73 1.66
C PRO A 47 2.78 -7.21 0.35
N THR A 48 2.53 -6.51 -0.75
CA THR A 48 3.17 -6.79 -2.06
C THR A 48 4.66 -6.47 -2.11
N GLN A 49 5.21 -5.86 -1.06
CA GLN A 49 6.64 -5.54 -0.90
C GLN A 49 7.31 -6.46 0.12
N GLN A 50 6.64 -7.56 0.51
CA GLN A 50 7.21 -8.62 1.34
C GLN A 50 6.94 -9.98 0.72
N VAL A 51 8.01 -10.73 0.45
CA VAL A 51 7.89 -12.08 -0.11
C VAL A 51 7.00 -12.96 0.77
N ILE A 52 7.14 -12.84 2.10
CA ILE A 52 6.34 -13.65 3.05
C ILE A 52 4.83 -13.37 2.95
N GLU A 53 4.45 -12.12 2.70
CA GLU A 53 3.05 -11.74 2.55
C GLU A 53 2.51 -12.15 1.17
N ILE A 54 3.33 -12.10 0.13
CA ILE A 54 2.96 -12.61 -1.19
C ILE A 54 2.71 -14.12 -1.11
N LEU A 55 3.59 -14.87 -0.45
CA LEU A 55 3.42 -16.31 -0.23
C LEU A 55 2.18 -16.61 0.59
N ARG A 56 1.96 -15.87 1.69
CA ARG A 56 0.78 -16.04 2.55
C ARG A 56 -0.54 -15.82 1.82
N ASN A 57 -0.56 -14.85 0.90
CA ASN A 57 -1.76 -14.53 0.11
C ASN A 57 -1.90 -15.37 -1.16
N SER A 58 -0.95 -16.26 -1.46
CA SER A 58 -1.06 -17.18 -2.58
C SER A 58 -1.96 -18.35 -2.21
N ARG A 59 -2.80 -18.82 -3.16
CA ARG A 59 -3.64 -20.03 -2.98
C ARG A 59 -2.76 -21.23 -2.62
N SER A 60 -1.59 -21.31 -3.23
CA SER A 60 -0.61 -22.35 -2.97
C SER A 60 0.80 -21.82 -3.27
N PHE A 61 1.82 -22.40 -2.63
CA PHE A 61 3.22 -22.16 -2.97
C PHE A 61 4.07 -23.41 -2.78
N ALA A 62 5.22 -23.45 -3.44
CA ALA A 62 6.16 -24.57 -3.37
C ALA A 62 7.59 -24.06 -3.55
N LEU A 63 8.54 -24.65 -2.82
CA LEU A 63 9.96 -24.35 -2.90
C LEU A 63 10.63 -25.23 -3.96
N ALA A 64 11.56 -24.64 -4.71
CA ALA A 64 12.28 -25.29 -5.80
C ALA A 64 13.70 -24.76 -5.93
N ASP A 65 14.51 -25.50 -6.67
CA ASP A 65 15.83 -25.06 -7.10
C ASP A 65 15.77 -23.85 -8.05
N CYS A 66 16.75 -22.96 -7.90
CA CYS A 66 16.96 -21.86 -8.81
C CYS A 66 17.39 -22.40 -10.18
N LEU A 67 16.46 -22.41 -11.14
CA LEU A 67 16.69 -22.86 -12.51
C LEU A 67 17.93 -22.23 -13.15
N CYS A 68 18.12 -20.93 -12.97
CA CYS A 68 19.24 -20.21 -13.56
C CYS A 68 20.59 -20.67 -12.97
N ARG A 69 20.65 -20.87 -11.65
CA ARG A 69 21.87 -21.29 -10.98
C ARG A 69 22.20 -22.76 -11.25
N ALA A 70 21.19 -23.64 -11.22
CA ALA A 70 21.34 -25.05 -11.55
C ALA A 70 21.91 -25.25 -12.97
N LYS A 71 21.50 -24.39 -13.89
CA LYS A 71 21.97 -24.38 -15.27
C LYS A 71 23.39 -23.82 -15.42
N HIS A 72 23.62 -22.59 -14.97
CA HIS A 72 24.87 -21.88 -15.28
C HIS A 72 26.04 -22.23 -14.37
N LYS A 73 25.78 -22.61 -13.11
CA LYS A 73 26.80 -23.01 -12.13
C LYS A 73 27.98 -22.03 -12.00
N ARG A 74 27.72 -20.72 -12.08
CA ARG A 74 28.74 -19.65 -11.98
C ARG A 74 29.01 -19.19 -10.55
N CYS A 75 28.34 -19.75 -9.55
CA CYS A 75 28.53 -19.44 -8.13
C CYS A 75 28.07 -20.61 -7.25
N ASP A 76 28.49 -20.57 -5.99
CA ASP A 76 28.18 -21.57 -4.96
C ASP A 76 26.97 -21.18 -4.07
N ASN A 77 26.17 -20.20 -4.49
CA ASN A 77 24.97 -19.79 -3.76
C ASN A 77 23.95 -20.94 -3.65
N PRO A 78 23.14 -21.00 -2.56
CA PRO A 78 22.22 -22.10 -2.29
C PRO A 78 21.18 -22.27 -3.41
N LEU A 79 20.99 -23.49 -3.93
CA LEU A 79 20.08 -23.77 -5.05
C LEU A 79 18.61 -23.65 -4.68
N GLU A 80 18.19 -24.24 -3.56
CA GLU A 80 16.79 -24.33 -3.16
C GLU A 80 16.30 -23.02 -2.51
N VAL A 81 16.06 -21.98 -3.32
CA VAL A 81 15.73 -20.62 -2.85
C VAL A 81 14.64 -19.91 -3.66
N CYS A 82 13.97 -20.62 -4.56
CA CYS A 82 12.92 -20.07 -5.42
C CYS A 82 11.56 -20.65 -5.06
N PHE A 83 10.54 -19.80 -4.96
CA PHE A 83 9.17 -20.23 -4.74
C PHE A 83 8.35 -20.11 -6.01
N TYR A 84 7.57 -21.13 -6.33
CA TYR A 84 6.45 -21.00 -7.27
C TYR A 84 5.17 -20.72 -6.50
N THR A 85 4.21 -20.05 -7.14
CA THR A 85 2.89 -19.75 -6.58
C THR A 85 1.76 -20.32 -7.42
N ASN A 86 0.60 -20.54 -6.79
CA ASN A 86 -0.68 -20.97 -7.38
C ASN A 86 -0.53 -22.15 -8.37
N ASP A 87 -1.07 -22.01 -9.58
CA ASP A 87 -1.18 -23.10 -10.55
C ASP A 87 0.18 -23.62 -10.99
N VAL A 88 1.18 -22.73 -11.07
CA VAL A 88 2.56 -23.14 -11.39
C VAL A 88 3.18 -23.92 -10.24
N ALA A 89 2.89 -23.57 -8.98
CA ALA A 89 3.35 -24.33 -7.83
C ALA A 89 2.78 -25.75 -7.84
N ASP A 90 1.46 -25.88 -8.07
CA ASP A 90 0.76 -27.16 -8.12
C ASP A 90 1.38 -28.07 -9.19
N LYS A 91 1.50 -27.57 -10.43
CA LYS A 91 2.11 -28.29 -11.56
C LYS A 91 3.56 -28.70 -11.29
N LYS A 92 4.35 -27.85 -10.64
CA LYS A 92 5.76 -28.14 -10.36
C LYS A 92 5.94 -29.20 -9.29
N VAL A 93 5.04 -29.24 -8.31
CA VAL A 93 5.00 -30.31 -7.30
C VAL A 93 4.61 -31.64 -7.96
N GLU A 94 3.59 -31.66 -8.82
CA GLU A 94 3.18 -32.86 -9.58
C GLU A 94 4.31 -33.41 -10.46
N GLN A 95 5.11 -32.52 -11.04
CA GLN A 95 6.28 -32.88 -11.87
C GLN A 95 7.50 -33.35 -11.04
N GLY A 96 7.44 -33.32 -9.71
CA GLY A 96 8.57 -33.61 -8.83
C GLY A 96 9.70 -32.56 -8.90
N ALA A 97 9.41 -31.39 -9.45
CA ALA A 97 10.37 -30.29 -9.65
C ALA A 97 10.32 -29.22 -8.55
N ALA A 98 9.37 -29.33 -7.61
CA ALA A 98 9.22 -28.48 -6.44
C ALA A 98 8.59 -29.28 -5.29
N ARG A 99 8.74 -28.81 -4.05
CA ARG A 99 8.10 -29.41 -2.87
C ARG A 99 7.31 -28.38 -2.08
N ARG A 100 6.23 -28.82 -1.44
CA ARG A 100 5.47 -27.98 -0.50
C ARG A 100 6.31 -27.73 0.75
N VAL A 101 6.22 -26.51 1.26
CA VAL A 101 6.95 -26.08 2.46
C VAL A 101 6.04 -25.27 3.36
N SER A 102 6.37 -25.23 4.65
CA SER A 102 5.64 -24.40 5.61
C SER A 102 6.00 -22.92 5.45
N MET A 103 5.17 -22.03 6.02
CA MET A 103 5.50 -20.60 6.10
C MET A 103 6.78 -20.34 6.91
N GLN A 104 7.07 -21.17 7.91
CA GLN A 104 8.29 -21.06 8.72
C GLN A 104 9.53 -21.41 7.88
N GLU A 105 9.48 -22.54 7.18
CA GLU A 105 10.56 -22.98 6.29
C GLU A 105 10.79 -21.99 5.14
N ALA A 106 9.72 -21.40 4.60
CA ALA A 106 9.83 -20.33 3.62
C ALA A 106 10.55 -19.10 4.21
N ALA A 107 10.24 -18.70 5.44
CA ALA A 107 10.91 -17.58 6.10
C ALA A 107 12.41 -17.87 6.36
N GLU A 108 12.75 -19.10 6.75
CA GLU A 108 14.13 -19.54 6.95
C GLU A 108 14.92 -19.53 5.63
N THR A 109 14.32 -20.00 4.54
CA THR A 109 14.90 -19.95 3.19
C THR A 109 15.17 -18.52 2.73
N LEU A 110 14.22 -17.60 2.96
CA LEU A 110 14.40 -16.18 2.64
C LEU A 110 15.49 -15.52 3.48
N LYS A 111 15.62 -15.93 4.75
CA LYS A 111 16.73 -15.48 5.62
C LYS A 111 18.08 -15.93 5.05
N GLN A 112 18.21 -17.21 4.69
CA GLN A 112 19.43 -17.74 4.07
C GLN A 112 19.74 -17.02 2.75
N ALA A 113 18.73 -16.76 1.93
CA ALA A 113 18.91 -16.01 0.69
C ALA A 113 19.45 -14.59 0.93
N ASN A 114 18.93 -13.88 1.94
CA ASN A 114 19.48 -12.58 2.35
C ASN A 114 20.94 -12.72 2.81
N GLU A 115 21.27 -13.67 3.68
CA GLU A 115 22.64 -13.91 4.16
C GLU A 115 23.65 -14.11 3.00
N HIS A 116 23.21 -14.71 1.90
CA HIS A 116 24.01 -14.91 0.68
C HIS A 116 23.97 -13.74 -0.32
N GLY A 117 23.38 -12.60 0.05
CA GLY A 117 23.32 -11.41 -0.80
C GLY A 117 22.38 -11.55 -2.01
N LEU A 118 21.39 -12.44 -1.95
CA LEU A 118 20.47 -12.68 -3.07
C LEU A 118 19.35 -11.64 -3.09
N VAL A 119 19.03 -11.14 -4.29
CA VAL A 119 17.96 -10.15 -4.51
C VAL A 119 16.64 -10.87 -4.72
N HIS A 120 15.61 -10.53 -3.94
CA HIS A 120 14.26 -11.06 -4.18
C HIS A 120 13.60 -10.37 -5.38
N LEU A 121 13.11 -11.18 -6.32
CA LEU A 121 12.36 -10.74 -7.49
C LEU A 121 11.01 -11.47 -7.57
N THR A 122 9.92 -10.73 -7.76
CA THR A 122 8.69 -11.33 -8.32
C THR A 122 8.90 -11.50 -9.82
N ILE A 123 8.61 -12.68 -10.36
CA ILE A 123 8.69 -12.95 -11.81
C ILE A 123 7.29 -13.03 -12.38
N TYR A 124 7.08 -12.31 -13.49
CA TYR A 124 5.78 -12.17 -14.10
C TYR A 124 5.61 -13.04 -15.34
N ASN A 125 4.39 -13.53 -15.55
CA ASN A 125 3.98 -14.10 -16.83
C ASN A 125 2.52 -13.69 -17.15
N PRO A 126 2.09 -13.81 -18.42
CA PRO A 126 0.75 -13.41 -18.83
C PRO A 126 -0.39 -14.23 -18.23
N GLU A 127 -0.18 -15.52 -17.97
CA GLU A 127 -1.23 -16.44 -17.50
C GLU A 127 -1.51 -16.26 -16.01
N GLN A 128 -0.48 -15.91 -15.24
CA GLN A 128 -0.47 -15.79 -13.80
C GLN A 128 0.51 -14.68 -13.43
N HIS A 129 -0.05 -13.50 -13.14
CA HIS A 129 0.71 -12.26 -12.96
C HIS A 129 1.99 -12.43 -12.14
N VAL A 130 1.95 -13.05 -10.96
CA VAL A 130 3.15 -13.51 -10.24
C VAL A 130 3.15 -15.03 -10.20
N TYR A 131 4.10 -15.66 -10.88
CA TYR A 131 4.22 -17.11 -10.90
C TYR A 131 5.42 -17.65 -10.12
N ALA A 132 6.43 -16.82 -9.90
CA ALA A 132 7.58 -17.17 -9.10
C ALA A 132 8.07 -15.99 -8.26
N LEU A 133 8.66 -16.32 -7.12
CA LEU A 133 9.40 -15.44 -6.23
C LEU A 133 10.83 -16.00 -6.14
N CYS A 134 11.76 -15.34 -6.82
CA CYS A 134 13.12 -15.82 -6.97
C CYS A 134 14.07 -15.07 -6.04
N SER A 135 15.09 -15.78 -5.53
CA SER A 135 16.23 -15.18 -4.83
C SER A 135 17.46 -15.20 -5.74
N CYS A 136 17.66 -14.10 -6.46
CA CYS A 136 18.53 -14.01 -7.62
C CYS A 136 19.94 -13.52 -7.27
N CYS A 137 20.93 -14.14 -7.92
CA CYS A 137 22.33 -13.70 -7.89
C CYS A 137 22.67 -12.96 -9.19
N GLU A 138 23.63 -12.05 -9.12
CA GLU A 138 24.08 -11.28 -10.28
C GLU A 138 24.66 -12.14 -11.40
N CYS A 139 25.38 -13.20 -11.05
CA CYS A 139 26.15 -13.98 -12.01
C CYS A 139 25.31 -14.93 -12.88
N CYS A 140 24.11 -15.34 -12.43
CA CYS A 140 23.30 -16.35 -13.12
C CYS A 140 21.91 -15.89 -13.54
N CYS A 141 21.32 -14.87 -12.90
CA CYS A 141 19.92 -14.52 -13.12
C CYS A 141 19.72 -13.81 -14.47
N HIS A 142 18.84 -14.34 -15.31
CA HIS A 142 18.52 -13.71 -16.61
C HIS A 142 17.91 -12.31 -16.47
N ASP A 143 17.07 -12.03 -15.46
CA ASP A 143 16.50 -10.68 -15.26
C ASP A 143 17.57 -9.66 -14.90
N ILE A 144 18.55 -10.06 -14.09
CA ILE A 144 19.69 -9.19 -13.75
C ILE A 144 20.61 -9.03 -14.97
N GLU A 145 20.80 -10.08 -15.78
CA GLU A 145 21.55 -9.99 -17.04
C GLU A 145 20.85 -9.12 -18.09
N PHE A 146 19.52 -9.13 -18.19
CA PHE A 146 18.77 -8.21 -19.06
C PHE A 146 19.14 -6.76 -18.75
N MET A 147 19.20 -6.41 -17.48
CA MET A 147 19.60 -5.08 -17.03
C MET A 147 21.09 -4.81 -17.28
N LYS A 148 21.98 -5.66 -16.75
CA LYS A 148 23.42 -5.36 -16.67
C LYS A 148 24.18 -5.60 -17.97
N LYS A 149 23.78 -6.61 -18.76
CA LYS A 149 24.46 -7.01 -20.00
C LYS A 149 23.74 -6.48 -21.24
N LEU A 150 22.41 -6.56 -21.26
CA LEU A 150 21.62 -6.21 -22.44
C LEU A 150 21.05 -4.79 -22.41
N GLY A 151 21.32 -4.02 -21.35
CA GLY A 151 20.91 -2.62 -21.25
C GLY A 151 19.39 -2.42 -21.21
N ARG A 152 18.66 -3.37 -20.61
CA ARG A 152 17.20 -3.35 -20.46
C ARG A 152 16.75 -3.18 -19.00
N PRO A 153 17.09 -2.06 -18.34
CA PRO A 153 16.69 -1.79 -16.96
C PRO A 153 15.17 -1.61 -16.80
N ASP A 154 14.45 -1.36 -17.89
CA ASP A 154 12.99 -1.24 -17.94
C ASP A 154 12.26 -2.55 -17.63
N LEU A 155 12.92 -3.70 -17.82
CA LEU A 155 12.32 -5.02 -17.59
C LEU A 155 12.36 -5.46 -16.12
N VAL A 156 13.12 -4.77 -15.28
CA VAL A 156 13.15 -5.01 -13.84
C VAL A 156 12.60 -3.78 -13.14
N ALA A 157 11.43 -3.88 -12.55
CA ALA A 157 10.83 -2.79 -11.81
C ALA A 157 11.52 -2.60 -10.45
N HIS A 158 11.62 -1.33 -10.05
CA HIS A 158 12.15 -0.95 -8.75
C HIS A 158 11.17 -1.34 -7.64
N ALA A 159 11.69 -1.59 -6.43
CA ALA A 159 10.85 -1.57 -5.24
C ALA A 159 10.30 -0.17 -4.99
N ASP A 160 9.20 -0.10 -4.24
CA ASP A 160 8.59 1.17 -3.85
C ASP A 160 9.44 1.90 -2.79
N TYR A 161 10.48 1.24 -2.28
CA TYR A 161 11.44 1.78 -1.33
C TYR A 161 12.80 2.06 -1.99
N VAL A 162 13.55 2.98 -1.40
CA VAL A 162 14.92 3.36 -1.77
C VAL A 162 15.76 3.42 -0.49
N ALA A 163 17.03 3.05 -0.58
CA ALA A 163 17.95 3.22 0.54
C ALA A 163 18.29 4.71 0.74
N VAL A 164 18.53 5.10 1.99
CA VAL A 164 19.10 6.39 2.38
C VAL A 164 20.24 6.11 3.33
N VAL A 165 21.37 6.80 3.11
CA VAL A 165 22.57 6.70 3.94
C VAL A 165 22.65 7.95 4.81
N ASP A 166 22.82 7.75 6.11
CA ASP A 166 23.25 8.75 7.07
C ASP A 166 24.78 8.84 7.01
N THR A 167 25.28 9.95 6.47
CA THR A 167 26.73 10.15 6.27
C THR A 167 27.48 10.32 7.59
N ASP A 168 26.81 10.81 8.64
CA ASP A 168 27.42 11.09 9.93
C ASP A 168 27.58 9.80 10.75
N ALA A 169 26.62 8.87 10.59
CA ALA A 169 26.70 7.52 11.19
C ALA A 169 27.53 6.52 10.36
N CYS A 170 27.91 6.86 9.13
CA CYS A 170 28.63 5.96 8.23
C CYS A 170 30.12 5.90 8.58
N VAL A 171 30.58 4.74 9.05
CA VAL A 171 32.00 4.47 9.33
C VAL A 171 32.81 4.07 8.10
N GLN A 172 32.21 4.15 6.91
CA GLN A 172 32.88 3.92 5.62
C GLN A 172 33.52 2.53 5.47
N CYS A 173 32.97 1.50 6.11
CA CYS A 173 33.55 0.14 6.12
C CYS A 173 33.47 -0.61 4.79
N GLY A 174 32.65 -0.15 3.83
CA GLY A 174 32.54 -0.77 2.50
C GLY A 174 31.66 -2.03 2.41
N ALA A 175 31.20 -2.63 3.51
CA ALA A 175 30.42 -3.88 3.47
C ALA A 175 29.15 -3.81 2.58
N CYS A 176 28.55 -2.63 2.45
CA CYS A 176 27.37 -2.44 1.60
C CYS A 176 27.68 -2.40 0.10
N THR A 177 28.91 -2.09 -0.32
CA THR A 177 29.28 -2.05 -1.74
C THR A 177 29.38 -3.47 -2.30
N GLU A 178 29.94 -4.41 -1.53
CA GLU A 178 30.05 -5.83 -1.91
C GLU A 178 28.70 -6.51 -2.14
N ARG A 179 27.67 -6.10 -1.38
CA ARG A 179 26.31 -6.65 -1.50
C ARG A 179 25.43 -5.91 -2.51
N CYS A 180 25.92 -4.84 -3.15
CA CYS A 180 25.11 -4.01 -4.04
C CYS A 180 25.17 -4.47 -5.50
N VAL A 181 24.28 -5.39 -5.87
CA VAL A 181 24.12 -5.90 -7.25
C VAL A 181 23.91 -4.79 -8.29
N PHE A 182 23.25 -3.70 -7.90
CA PHE A 182 22.85 -2.61 -8.80
C PHE A 182 23.88 -1.47 -8.90
N GLY A 183 24.97 -1.53 -8.14
CA GLY A 183 25.99 -0.47 -8.12
C GLY A 183 25.52 0.87 -7.55
N ALA A 184 24.49 0.84 -6.70
CA ALA A 184 23.99 2.01 -5.98
C ALA A 184 24.89 2.41 -4.79
N GLN A 185 25.57 1.45 -4.19
CA GLN A 185 26.68 1.68 -3.27
C GLN A 185 27.96 1.38 -4.05
N SER A 186 28.83 2.37 -4.21
CA SER A 186 30.10 2.25 -4.93
C SER A 186 31.24 2.78 -4.06
N GLY A 187 32.48 2.48 -4.41
CA GLY A 187 33.64 2.95 -3.65
C GLY A 187 34.84 2.01 -3.72
N GLU A 188 36.03 2.58 -3.60
CA GLU A 188 37.31 1.86 -3.41
C GLU A 188 38.00 2.41 -2.16
N SER A 189 38.78 1.59 -1.45
CA SER A 189 39.66 2.02 -0.35
C SER A 189 38.98 2.79 0.80
N GLY A 190 37.75 2.39 1.16
CA GLY A 190 37.06 2.94 2.34
C GLY A 190 36.35 4.27 2.13
N ALA A 191 36.01 4.65 0.89
CA ALA A 191 35.09 5.76 0.60
C ALA A 191 33.84 5.22 -0.10
N VAL A 192 32.73 5.09 0.64
CA VAL A 192 31.42 4.68 0.17
C VAL A 192 30.66 5.87 -0.41
N VAL A 193 30.28 5.76 -1.68
CA VAL A 193 29.48 6.74 -2.42
C VAL A 193 28.12 6.12 -2.74
N PHE A 194 27.06 6.84 -2.39
CA PHE A 194 25.69 6.42 -2.66
C PHE A 194 25.11 7.10 -3.90
N HIS A 195 24.73 6.30 -4.90
CA HIS A 195 24.05 6.71 -6.12
C HIS A 195 22.56 6.33 -6.04
N GLN A 196 21.74 7.27 -5.58
CA GLN A 196 20.31 7.04 -5.36
C GLN A 196 19.55 6.64 -6.64
N ASP A 197 19.97 7.16 -7.79
CA ASP A 197 19.41 6.87 -9.12
C ASP A 197 19.60 5.41 -9.54
N LYS A 198 20.63 4.74 -9.04
CA LYS A 198 20.91 3.31 -9.30
C LYS A 198 20.25 2.38 -8.29
N CYS A 199 19.60 2.91 -7.25
CA CYS A 199 19.06 2.10 -6.17
C CYS A 199 17.69 1.48 -6.52
N TYR A 200 17.68 0.17 -6.73
CA TYR A 200 16.46 -0.62 -7.00
C TYR A 200 15.65 -1.00 -5.74
N GLY A 201 16.20 -0.74 -4.55
CA GLY A 201 15.47 -0.88 -3.29
C GLY A 201 15.44 -2.29 -2.68
N CYS A 202 16.41 -3.16 -3.00
CA CYS A 202 16.46 -4.53 -2.45
C CYS A 202 16.76 -4.60 -0.94
N GLY A 203 17.33 -3.55 -0.35
CA GLY A 203 17.59 -3.46 1.09
C GLY A 203 18.71 -4.34 1.64
N LEU A 204 19.46 -5.07 0.79
CA LEU A 204 20.60 -5.91 1.23
C LEU A 204 21.68 -5.12 1.98
N CYS A 205 21.87 -3.85 1.63
CA CYS A 205 22.81 -2.96 2.33
C CYS A 205 22.37 -2.61 3.75
N VAL A 206 21.06 -2.61 4.04
CA VAL A 206 20.55 -2.32 5.39
C VAL A 206 20.84 -3.49 6.31
N SER A 207 20.60 -4.72 5.87
CA SER A 207 20.82 -5.92 6.69
C SER A 207 22.29 -6.20 7.00
N THR A 208 23.22 -5.51 6.34
CA THR A 208 24.67 -5.67 6.52
C THR A 208 25.33 -4.53 7.26
N CYS A 209 24.65 -3.39 7.43
CA CYS A 209 25.25 -2.18 7.98
C CYS A 209 25.28 -2.25 9.51
N GLU A 210 26.42 -2.65 10.07
CA GLU A 210 26.61 -2.78 11.52
C GLU A 210 26.49 -1.43 12.26
N SER A 211 26.84 -0.32 11.61
CA SER A 211 26.68 1.02 12.17
C SER A 211 25.24 1.56 12.08
N ASN A 212 24.32 0.80 11.48
CA ASN A 212 22.92 1.20 11.24
C ASN A 212 22.77 2.54 10.47
N ALA A 213 23.78 2.92 9.68
CA ALA A 213 23.79 4.14 8.90
C ALA A 213 22.87 4.10 7.66
N ILE A 214 22.32 2.94 7.29
CA ILE A 214 21.50 2.77 6.09
C ILE A 214 20.09 2.37 6.49
N ARG A 215 19.09 3.06 5.94
CA ARG A 215 17.66 2.75 6.15
C ARG A 215 16.88 2.79 4.85
N MET A 216 15.73 2.10 4.81
CA MET A 216 14.81 2.17 3.69
C MET A 216 13.79 3.30 3.89
N VAL A 217 13.45 4.02 2.82
CA VAL A 217 12.35 5.01 2.79
C VAL A 217 11.52 4.81 1.54
N LEU A 218 10.28 5.30 1.53
CA LEU A 218 9.46 5.30 0.31
C LEU A 218 10.12 6.18 -0.76
N ARG A 219 10.20 5.66 -1.98
CA ARG A 219 10.74 6.38 -3.13
C ARG A 219 9.88 7.62 -3.39
N GLY A 220 10.51 8.79 -3.36
CA GLY A 220 9.83 10.10 -3.48
C GLY A 220 9.61 10.83 -2.15
N SER A 221 9.90 10.21 -1.00
CA SER A 221 9.99 10.92 0.28
C SER A 221 11.31 11.71 0.38
N ARG A 222 11.29 12.96 0.85
CA ARG A 222 12.52 13.75 1.07
C ARG A 222 13.28 13.17 2.28
N PRO A 223 14.56 12.80 2.18
CA PRO A 223 15.36 12.50 3.36
C PRO A 223 15.52 13.76 4.21
N ARG A 224 15.38 13.64 5.54
CA ARG A 224 15.78 14.69 6.48
C ARG A 224 17.29 14.83 6.36
N GLN A 225 17.78 16.01 5.97
CA GLN A 225 19.20 16.34 6.10
C GLN A 225 19.46 16.61 7.59
N SER A 226 20.48 15.98 8.17
CA SER A 226 21.02 16.36 9.47
C SER A 226 21.65 17.75 9.37
N ASP A 227 21.38 18.58 10.38
CA ASP A 227 21.88 19.94 10.50
C ASP A 227 23.42 19.96 10.50
N ALA A 228 24.04 20.44 9.42
CA ALA A 228 25.46 20.75 9.41
C ALA A 228 25.71 22.00 10.25
N SER A 229 26.32 21.82 11.42
CA SER A 229 26.84 22.85 12.30
C SER A 229 27.89 23.72 11.60
N HIS A 230 27.59 25.00 11.41
CA HIS A 230 28.61 26.04 11.37
C HIS A 230 28.55 26.78 12.71
N ASP A 231 29.50 26.47 13.59
CA ASP A 231 29.74 27.23 14.80
C ASP A 231 30.38 28.57 14.40
N GLY A 232 29.60 29.64 14.52
CA GLY A 232 30.07 31.02 14.56
C GLY A 232 29.45 31.69 15.78
N GLU A 233 30.30 32.10 16.71
CA GLU A 233 29.92 32.75 17.97
C GLU A 233 29.08 34.03 17.74
N GLY A 234 27.88 34.08 18.32
CA GLY A 234 27.07 35.31 18.36
C GLY A 234 25.71 35.14 19.03
N GLY A 235 25.47 35.86 20.14
CA GLY A 235 24.17 36.37 20.57
C GLY A 235 23.13 35.41 21.17
N LEU A 236 22.96 35.41 22.50
CA LEU A 236 21.90 34.71 23.23
C LEU A 236 20.46 35.20 22.94
N GLN A 237 20.25 36.25 22.14
CA GLN A 237 18.92 36.81 21.85
C GLN A 237 18.24 36.18 20.61
N GLU A 238 19.01 35.65 19.64
CA GLU A 238 18.45 35.04 18.41
C GLU A 238 18.01 33.58 18.59
N ARG A 239 18.47 32.91 19.67
CA ARG A 239 18.19 31.50 19.96
C ARG A 239 16.71 31.23 20.30
N CYS A 240 15.97 32.18 20.86
CA CYS A 240 14.54 31.98 21.15
C CYS A 240 13.68 31.95 19.88
N THR A 241 13.99 32.77 18.87
CA THR A 241 13.27 32.79 17.58
C THR A 241 13.59 31.57 16.71
N SER A 242 14.82 31.05 16.76
CA SER A 242 15.19 29.84 16.01
C SER A 242 14.60 28.54 16.59
N ILE A 243 14.37 28.48 17.91
CA ILE A 243 13.74 27.32 18.55
C ILE A 243 12.24 27.26 18.19
N GLN A 244 11.52 28.37 18.24
CA GLN A 244 10.12 28.43 17.81
C GLN A 244 9.94 28.10 16.32
N ALA A 245 10.85 28.57 15.46
CA ALA A 245 10.82 28.23 14.03
C ALA A 245 11.08 26.74 13.78
N LYS A 246 12.09 26.15 14.46
CA LYS A 246 12.39 24.70 14.38
C LYS A 246 11.28 23.83 14.98
N GLU A 247 10.62 24.27 16.05
CA GLU A 247 9.47 23.58 16.65
C GLU A 247 8.23 23.65 15.75
N THR A 248 7.98 24.81 15.13
CA THR A 248 6.90 24.99 14.15
C THR A 248 7.14 24.13 12.91
N GLU A 249 8.36 24.10 12.37
CA GLU A 249 8.72 23.27 11.23
C GLU A 249 8.66 21.76 11.56
N ARG A 250 9.04 21.38 12.80
CA ARG A 250 8.90 20.00 13.30
C ARG A 250 7.43 19.59 13.45
N ALA A 251 6.58 20.48 13.96
CA ALA A 251 5.14 20.26 14.08
C ALA A 251 4.47 20.13 12.70
N VAL A 252 4.79 21.03 11.77
CA VAL A 252 4.30 20.98 10.37
C VAL A 252 4.72 19.69 9.67
N ASN A 253 5.95 19.22 9.89
CA ASN A 253 6.43 17.95 9.32
C ASN A 253 5.77 16.71 9.94
N LEU A 254 5.43 16.75 11.23
CA LEU A 254 4.68 15.69 11.92
C LEU A 254 3.24 15.62 11.40
N ASP A 255 2.58 16.77 11.20
CA ASP A 255 1.22 16.83 10.66
C ASP A 255 1.16 16.32 9.22
N ARG A 256 2.15 16.67 8.38
CA ARG A 256 2.20 16.15 6.99
C ARG A 256 2.41 14.64 6.95
N ALA A 257 3.34 14.11 7.74
CA ALA A 257 3.57 12.67 7.81
C ALA A 257 2.31 11.93 8.30
N ARG A 258 1.60 12.52 9.27
CA ARG A 258 0.34 11.95 9.76
C ARG A 258 -0.77 12.00 8.72
N GLN A 259 -0.90 13.09 7.98
CA GLN A 259 -1.81 13.20 6.84
C GLN A 259 -1.53 12.14 5.77
N GLU A 260 -0.26 11.89 5.43
CA GLU A 260 0.11 10.83 4.48
C GLU A 260 -0.34 9.44 4.95
N LEU A 261 -0.26 9.16 6.26
CA LEU A 261 -0.73 7.90 6.83
C LEU A 261 -2.26 7.77 6.84
N VAL A 262 -2.98 8.87 7.07
CA VAL A 262 -4.43 8.92 6.98
C VAL A 262 -4.90 8.72 5.53
N ASP A 263 -4.26 9.41 4.58
CA ASP A 263 -4.52 9.24 3.15
C ASP A 263 -4.21 7.81 2.70
N HIS A 264 -3.16 7.21 3.24
CA HIS A 264 -2.81 5.82 2.98
C HIS A 264 -3.87 4.85 3.51
N ASN A 265 -4.33 5.06 4.75
CA ASN A 265 -5.43 4.29 5.33
C ASN A 265 -6.70 4.39 4.48
N TYR A 266 -7.05 5.61 4.04
CA TYR A 266 -8.18 5.84 3.15
C TYR A 266 -8.04 5.08 1.83
N VAL A 267 -6.89 5.21 1.16
CA VAL A 267 -6.66 4.57 -0.14
C VAL A 267 -6.67 3.05 -0.04
N LEU A 268 -6.04 2.46 0.97
CA LEU A 268 -6.06 1.01 1.14
C LEU A 268 -7.42 0.51 1.62
N GLY A 269 -8.08 1.23 2.54
CA GLY A 269 -9.39 0.86 3.06
C GLY A 269 -10.45 0.88 1.97
N MET A 270 -10.50 1.95 1.17
CA MET A 270 -11.34 2.03 -0.02
C MET A 270 -10.98 0.96 -1.04
N GLY A 271 -9.68 0.73 -1.28
CA GLY A 271 -9.21 -0.29 -2.22
C GLY A 271 -9.68 -1.70 -1.82
N LEU A 272 -9.56 -2.04 -0.53
CA LEU A 272 -10.05 -3.31 0.01
C LEU A 272 -11.56 -3.44 -0.14
N LEU A 273 -12.32 -2.40 0.19
CA LEU A 273 -13.78 -2.42 0.04
C LEU A 273 -14.18 -2.61 -1.42
N THR A 274 -13.53 -1.89 -2.31
CA THR A 274 -13.84 -1.91 -3.73
C THR A 274 -13.42 -3.21 -4.40
N SER A 275 -12.21 -3.74 -4.14
CA SER A 275 -11.73 -5.01 -4.71
C SER A 275 -12.51 -6.24 -4.25
N ASN A 276 -13.27 -6.12 -3.16
CA ASN A 276 -14.05 -7.21 -2.63
C ASN A 276 -15.51 -7.20 -3.10
N THR A 277 -15.91 -6.29 -4.00
CA THR A 277 -17.17 -6.42 -4.74
C THR A 277 -17.00 -7.41 -5.90
N ILE A 278 -18.11 -7.96 -6.42
CA ILE A 278 -18.07 -9.02 -7.47
C ILE A 278 -17.30 -8.61 -8.73
N LYS A 279 -17.38 -7.33 -9.11
CA LYS A 279 -16.72 -6.75 -10.30
C LYS A 279 -15.68 -5.68 -9.92
N GLY A 280 -15.19 -5.76 -8.68
CA GLY A 280 -14.35 -4.76 -8.06
C GLY A 280 -12.95 -4.70 -8.65
N GLU A 281 -12.52 -3.51 -9.09
CA GLU A 281 -11.15 -3.25 -9.50
C GLU A 281 -10.56 -2.11 -8.66
N PHE A 282 -9.32 -2.31 -8.20
CA PHE A 282 -8.54 -1.29 -7.52
C PHE A 282 -7.21 -1.12 -8.23
N PHE A 283 -6.95 0.09 -8.70
CA PHE A 283 -5.66 0.46 -9.25
C PHE A 283 -5.03 1.53 -8.36
N ASN A 284 -3.77 1.32 -7.98
CA ASN A 284 -3.05 2.25 -7.13
C ASN A 284 -1.70 2.62 -7.78
N SER A 285 -1.48 3.91 -8.00
CA SER A 285 -0.20 4.46 -8.46
C SER A 285 0.28 5.56 -7.52
N PHE A 286 1.46 6.13 -7.72
CA PHE A 286 1.91 7.28 -6.93
C PHE A 286 0.99 8.51 -7.11
N LYS A 287 0.57 8.80 -8.35
CA LYS A 287 -0.15 10.04 -8.68
C LYS A 287 -1.65 9.98 -8.43
N TYR A 288 -2.24 8.80 -8.56
CA TYR A 288 -3.68 8.61 -8.45
C TYR A 288 -4.04 7.16 -8.10
N SER A 289 -5.26 6.97 -7.63
CA SER A 289 -5.89 5.67 -7.40
C SER A 289 -7.24 5.61 -8.10
N ILE A 290 -7.62 4.44 -8.59
CA ILE A 290 -8.93 4.16 -9.17
C ILE A 290 -9.60 3.12 -8.30
N PHE A 291 -10.79 3.45 -7.82
CA PHE A 291 -11.69 2.59 -7.10
C PHE A 291 -12.89 2.35 -8.00
N ASN A 292 -13.03 1.13 -8.54
CA ASN A 292 -14.15 0.74 -9.36
C ASN A 292 -14.91 -0.42 -8.70
N SER A 293 -16.09 -0.15 -8.17
CA SER A 293 -16.90 -1.19 -7.52
C SER A 293 -17.71 -2.04 -8.49
N GLY A 294 -17.84 -1.61 -9.75
CA GLY A 294 -18.77 -2.19 -10.72
C GLY A 294 -20.25 -1.87 -10.45
N VAL A 295 -20.57 -1.13 -9.39
CA VAL A 295 -21.94 -0.71 -9.05
C VAL A 295 -22.22 0.65 -9.70
N PRO A 296 -23.38 0.90 -10.32
CA PRO A 296 -23.70 2.17 -11.00
C PRO A 296 -24.02 3.30 -10.01
N ASN A 297 -23.12 3.55 -9.06
CA ASN A 297 -23.24 4.59 -8.05
C ASN A 297 -21.90 5.31 -7.87
N ARG A 298 -21.91 6.63 -8.12
CA ARG A 298 -20.72 7.49 -8.04
C ARG A 298 -20.03 7.51 -6.67
N MET A 299 -20.72 7.13 -5.59
CA MET A 299 -20.11 6.98 -4.27
C MET A 299 -19.06 5.86 -4.24
N PHE A 300 -19.26 4.80 -5.01
CA PHE A 300 -18.42 3.61 -5.01
C PHE A 300 -17.43 3.55 -6.18
N ASN A 301 -17.46 4.55 -7.05
CA ASN A 301 -16.57 4.67 -8.19
C ASN A 301 -15.81 5.99 -8.09
N VAL A 302 -14.53 5.91 -7.71
CA VAL A 302 -13.74 7.07 -7.32
C VAL A 302 -12.42 7.10 -8.08
N PHE A 303 -12.10 8.24 -8.67
CA PHE A 303 -10.76 8.55 -9.15
C PHE A 303 -10.09 9.52 -8.17
N PHE A 304 -9.14 9.03 -7.37
CA PHE A 304 -8.53 9.82 -6.30
C PHE A 304 -7.15 10.33 -6.73
N VAL A 305 -7.01 11.65 -6.86
CA VAL A 305 -5.77 12.33 -7.22
C VAL A 305 -4.95 12.61 -5.96
N LYS A 306 -3.72 12.11 -5.93
CA LYS A 306 -2.85 12.13 -4.75
C LYS A 306 -1.74 13.17 -4.83
N GLU A 307 -1.32 13.51 -6.04
CA GLU A 307 -0.15 14.35 -6.28
C GLU A 307 -0.41 15.36 -7.40
N LYS A 308 0.37 16.44 -7.38
CA LYS A 308 0.36 17.43 -8.46
C LYS A 308 0.79 16.77 -9.77
N THR A 309 0.14 17.19 -10.86
CA THR A 309 0.46 16.73 -12.21
C THR A 309 0.73 17.93 -13.12
N SER A 310 1.71 17.78 -14.02
CA SER A 310 1.96 18.74 -15.10
C SER A 310 0.95 18.62 -16.25
N SER A 311 0.03 17.65 -16.21
CA SER A 311 -1.00 17.47 -17.23
C SER A 311 -2.35 17.04 -16.62
N PRO A 312 -3.10 17.97 -15.99
CA PRO A 312 -4.42 17.71 -15.43
C PRO A 312 -5.41 17.11 -16.45
N ALA A 313 -5.44 17.65 -17.68
CA ALA A 313 -6.30 17.18 -18.77
C ALA A 313 -6.13 15.68 -19.05
N LYS A 314 -4.87 15.25 -19.28
CA LYS A 314 -4.56 13.84 -19.57
C LYS A 314 -4.95 12.90 -18.43
N LEU A 315 -4.86 13.38 -17.19
CA LEU A 315 -5.22 12.59 -16.03
C LEU A 315 -6.74 12.44 -15.90
N LEU A 316 -7.48 13.52 -16.12
CA LEU A 316 -8.94 13.51 -16.12
C LEU A 316 -9.51 12.66 -17.28
N GLU A 317 -8.95 12.78 -18.48
CA GLU A 317 -9.31 11.94 -19.63
C GLU A 317 -9.03 10.45 -19.41
N LYS A 318 -8.03 10.13 -18.59
CA LYS A 318 -7.78 8.75 -18.19
C LYS A 318 -8.90 8.24 -17.28
N ALA A 319 -9.32 9.04 -16.30
CA ALA A 319 -10.43 8.70 -15.42
C ALA A 319 -11.72 8.47 -16.22
N GLU A 320 -12.06 9.42 -17.10
CA GLU A 320 -13.25 9.37 -17.96
C GLU A 320 -13.24 8.13 -18.86
N ARG A 321 -12.14 7.85 -19.56
CA ARG A 321 -12.03 6.66 -20.41
C ARG A 321 -12.17 5.36 -19.62
N PHE A 322 -11.59 5.31 -18.42
CA PHE A 322 -11.67 4.13 -17.56
C PHE A 322 -13.12 3.82 -17.21
N PHE A 323 -13.85 4.79 -16.64
CA PHE A 323 -15.23 4.56 -16.19
C PHE A 323 -16.26 4.52 -17.33
N ALA A 324 -16.02 5.20 -18.45
CA ALA A 324 -16.85 5.10 -19.65
C ALA A 324 -16.86 3.67 -20.22
N SER A 325 -15.76 2.93 -20.12
CA SER A 325 -15.70 1.54 -20.59
C SER A 325 -16.71 0.62 -19.88
N GLY A 326 -17.03 0.91 -18.62
CA GLY A 326 -18.03 0.21 -17.82
C GLY A 326 -19.40 0.88 -17.78
N ARG A 327 -19.58 2.04 -18.44
CA ARG A 327 -20.76 2.93 -18.30
C ARG A 327 -21.11 3.24 -16.84
N LEU A 328 -20.08 3.45 -16.01
CA LEU A 328 -20.24 3.68 -14.59
C LEU A 328 -20.16 5.17 -14.25
N PRO A 329 -21.13 5.72 -13.51
CA PRO A 329 -20.99 7.06 -12.95
C PRO A 329 -19.87 7.03 -11.90
N PHE A 330 -19.05 8.09 -11.86
CA PHE A 330 -17.92 8.17 -10.94
C PHE A 330 -17.74 9.58 -10.37
N ARG A 331 -16.91 9.70 -9.35
CA ARG A 331 -16.45 10.99 -8.82
C ARG A 331 -14.94 11.09 -8.89
N VAL A 332 -14.43 12.30 -9.08
CA VAL A 332 -13.02 12.63 -8.90
C VAL A 332 -12.85 13.23 -7.51
N SER A 333 -11.88 12.72 -6.77
CA SER A 333 -11.57 13.14 -5.41
C SER A 333 -10.14 13.65 -5.35
N PHE A 334 -9.90 14.70 -4.57
CA PHE A 334 -8.62 15.36 -4.44
C PHE A 334 -8.25 15.51 -2.96
N LYS A 335 -6.95 15.40 -2.66
CA LYS A 335 -6.41 16.02 -1.44
C LYS A 335 -6.63 17.53 -1.50
N GLU A 336 -6.95 18.13 -0.37
CA GLU A 336 -7.20 19.57 -0.26
C GLU A 336 -6.10 20.39 -0.95
N GLY A 337 -6.50 21.33 -1.81
CA GLY A 337 -5.62 22.21 -2.56
C GLY A 337 -5.17 21.66 -3.92
N LEU A 338 -5.24 20.35 -4.18
CA LEU A 338 -4.87 19.78 -5.50
C LEU A 338 -5.93 20.03 -6.57
N GLU A 339 -7.21 20.12 -6.17
CA GLU A 339 -8.35 20.38 -7.04
C GLU A 339 -8.21 21.69 -7.82
N ASN A 340 -7.51 22.69 -7.27
CA ASN A 340 -7.33 24.01 -7.87
C ASN A 340 -6.73 23.94 -9.29
N HIS A 341 -5.87 22.97 -9.56
CA HIS A 341 -5.27 22.76 -10.88
C HIS A 341 -6.24 22.13 -11.90
N PHE A 342 -7.37 21.61 -11.41
CA PHE A 342 -8.39 20.92 -12.19
C PHE A 342 -9.67 21.75 -12.31
N LEU A 343 -9.93 22.73 -11.43
CA LEU A 343 -11.16 23.52 -11.40
C LEU A 343 -11.59 24.07 -12.78
N PRO A 344 -10.71 24.69 -13.59
CA PRO A 344 -11.12 25.19 -14.91
C PRO A 344 -11.61 24.06 -15.82
N LEU A 345 -10.91 22.92 -15.83
CA LEU A 345 -11.26 21.76 -16.64
C LEU A 345 -12.54 21.07 -16.15
N LEU A 346 -12.69 20.93 -14.84
CA LEU A 346 -13.87 20.32 -14.22
C LEU A 346 -15.12 21.15 -14.56
N SER A 347 -15.01 22.48 -14.49
CA SER A 347 -16.09 23.39 -14.87
C SER A 347 -16.41 23.30 -16.36
N GLU A 348 -15.40 23.33 -17.23
CA GLU A 348 -15.56 23.20 -18.69
C GLU A 348 -16.25 21.89 -19.07
N ARG A 349 -15.91 20.79 -18.39
CA ARG A 349 -16.45 19.44 -18.64
C ARG A 349 -17.73 19.13 -17.85
N GLY A 350 -18.31 20.10 -17.15
CA GLY A 350 -19.61 19.96 -16.49
C GLY A 350 -19.62 19.09 -15.22
N TYR A 351 -18.47 18.89 -14.58
CA TYR A 351 -18.42 18.22 -13.27
C TYR A 351 -19.09 19.08 -12.20
N ARG A 352 -19.78 18.43 -11.26
CA ARG A 352 -20.46 19.13 -10.16
C ARG A 352 -19.74 18.89 -8.85
N GLU A 353 -19.44 19.97 -8.15
CA GLU A 353 -18.86 19.90 -6.81
C GLU A 353 -19.83 19.23 -5.83
N ASN A 354 -19.32 18.29 -5.04
CA ASN A 354 -20.02 17.68 -3.93
C ASN A 354 -19.56 18.31 -2.60
N PRO A 355 -20.33 18.17 -1.51
CA PRO A 355 -19.86 18.54 -0.19
C PRO A 355 -18.47 17.95 0.11
N PRO A 356 -17.57 18.71 0.75
CA PRO A 356 -16.26 18.21 1.13
C PRO A 356 -16.38 17.00 2.06
N GLU A 357 -15.52 16.01 1.86
CA GLU A 357 -15.45 14.85 2.74
C GLU A 357 -14.49 15.17 3.88
N THR A 358 -15.06 15.39 5.06
CA THR A 358 -14.33 15.84 6.26
C THR A 358 -13.46 14.72 6.80
N VAL A 359 -12.15 14.90 6.79
CA VAL A 359 -11.22 13.93 7.38
C VAL A 359 -11.02 14.28 8.84
N MET A 360 -11.26 13.33 9.74
CA MET A 360 -11.05 13.53 11.17
C MET A 360 -9.98 12.59 11.70
N THR A 361 -9.17 13.05 12.64
CA THR A 361 -8.10 12.27 13.27
C THR A 361 -8.15 12.33 14.79
N LEU A 362 -7.72 11.27 15.45
CA LEU A 362 -7.63 11.17 16.91
C LEU A 362 -6.21 10.76 17.28
N SER A 363 -5.50 11.59 18.06
CA SER A 363 -4.07 11.42 18.38
C SER A 363 -3.77 10.28 19.33
N HIS A 364 -4.70 9.96 20.21
CA HIS A 364 -4.54 8.91 21.21
C HIS A 364 -5.82 8.09 21.30
N LEU A 365 -5.68 6.77 21.23
CA LEU A 365 -6.82 5.86 21.38
C LEU A 365 -7.28 5.82 22.84
N PRO A 366 -8.60 5.77 23.10
CA PRO A 366 -9.16 5.72 24.44
C PRO A 366 -8.73 4.45 25.21
N ASP A 367 -8.79 4.52 26.55
CA ASP A 367 -8.56 3.37 27.41
C ASP A 367 -9.81 2.48 27.49
N LYS A 368 -9.63 1.19 27.83
CA LYS A 368 -10.73 0.19 27.89
C LYS A 368 -11.92 0.61 28.78
N ASN A 369 -11.67 1.44 29.80
CA ASN A 369 -12.70 1.87 30.75
C ASN A 369 -13.53 3.08 30.27
N SER A 370 -13.34 3.55 29.03
CA SER A 370 -13.90 4.83 28.56
C SER A 370 -15.37 4.77 28.15
N PHE A 371 -16.03 3.60 28.22
CA PHE A 371 -17.41 3.47 27.77
C PHE A 371 -18.23 2.50 28.63
N GLN A 372 -19.33 3.00 29.18
CA GLN A 372 -20.40 2.23 29.81
C GLN A 372 -21.72 2.62 29.14
N GLY A 373 -22.44 1.65 28.59
CA GLY A 373 -23.74 1.88 27.96
C GLY A 373 -24.53 0.59 27.80
N ASN A 374 -25.86 0.70 27.72
CA ASN A 374 -26.80 -0.42 27.55
C ASN A 374 -26.88 -0.88 26.07
N LEU A 375 -25.73 -1.06 25.43
CA LEU A 375 -25.63 -1.54 24.05
C LEU A 375 -24.71 -2.76 24.05
N GLU A 376 -25.21 -3.90 23.58
CA GLU A 376 -24.39 -5.09 23.42
C GLU A 376 -23.63 -5.01 22.10
N ILE A 377 -22.30 -4.87 22.15
CA ILE A 377 -21.47 -4.79 20.95
C ILE A 377 -20.77 -6.13 20.72
N ARG A 378 -20.96 -6.72 19.54
CA ARG A 378 -20.32 -7.96 19.12
C ARG A 378 -19.40 -7.72 17.93
N ARG A 379 -18.25 -8.40 17.91
CA ARG A 379 -17.44 -8.57 16.69
C ARG A 379 -18.16 -9.56 15.79
N VAL A 380 -18.29 -9.23 14.51
CA VAL A 380 -18.89 -10.13 13.52
C VAL A 380 -18.01 -11.37 13.39
N SER A 381 -18.58 -12.52 13.74
CA SER A 381 -17.91 -13.83 13.74
C SER A 381 -18.73 -14.93 13.08
N SER A 382 -19.97 -14.60 12.68
CA SER A 382 -20.92 -15.53 12.07
C SER A 382 -21.61 -14.91 10.84
N PRO A 383 -22.10 -15.73 9.89
CA PRO A 383 -22.86 -15.24 8.75
C PRO A 383 -24.12 -14.43 9.14
N VAL A 384 -24.75 -14.76 10.27
CA VAL A 384 -25.93 -14.03 10.78
C VAL A 384 -25.55 -12.62 11.21
N GLU A 385 -24.45 -12.47 11.95
CA GLU A 385 -23.96 -11.15 12.35
C GLU A 385 -23.50 -10.30 11.15
N LEU A 386 -22.92 -10.95 10.13
CA LEU A 386 -22.55 -10.29 8.88
C LEU A 386 -23.79 -9.78 8.13
N SER A 387 -24.86 -10.58 8.07
CA SER A 387 -26.14 -10.14 7.49
C SER A 387 -26.73 -8.95 8.24
N HIS A 388 -26.68 -8.94 9.58
CA HIS A 388 -27.11 -7.78 10.36
C HIS A 388 -26.27 -6.53 10.06
N PHE A 389 -24.96 -6.67 9.89
CA PHE A 389 -24.08 -5.58 9.47
C PHE A 389 -24.51 -5.02 8.10
N GLN A 390 -24.66 -5.90 7.11
CA GLN A 390 -25.06 -5.55 5.74
C GLN A 390 -26.41 -4.81 5.71
N ASP A 391 -27.40 -5.30 6.46
CA ASP A 391 -28.74 -4.69 6.56
C ASP A 391 -28.69 -3.27 7.14
N ILE A 392 -27.86 -3.05 8.17
CA ILE A 392 -27.69 -1.72 8.77
C ILE A 392 -27.07 -0.76 7.75
N ILE A 393 -26.06 -1.19 7.01
CA ILE A 393 -25.40 -0.38 5.99
C ILE A 393 -26.36 -0.05 4.84
N GLU A 394 -27.06 -1.05 4.31
CA GLU A 394 -28.02 -0.88 3.23
C GLU A 394 -29.08 0.18 3.58
N LYS A 395 -29.69 0.06 4.77
CA LYS A 395 -30.71 1.01 5.25
C LYS A 395 -30.15 2.40 5.55
N SER A 396 -28.93 2.48 6.10
CA SER A 396 -28.35 3.75 6.55
C SER A 396 -27.75 4.59 5.42
N TYR A 397 -27.27 3.95 4.36
CA TYR A 397 -26.68 4.62 3.19
C TYR A 397 -27.63 4.68 2.00
N SER A 398 -28.91 4.32 2.20
CA SER A 398 -29.97 4.36 1.19
C SER A 398 -29.60 3.59 -0.09
N LEU A 399 -28.97 2.43 0.10
CA LEU A 399 -28.58 1.58 -1.02
C LEU A 399 -29.80 0.77 -1.51
N PRO A 400 -29.82 0.31 -2.78
CA PRO A 400 -30.89 -0.54 -3.28
C PRO A 400 -31.08 -1.79 -2.40
N PRO A 401 -32.32 -2.26 -2.18
CA PRO A 401 -32.55 -3.46 -1.39
C PRO A 401 -31.79 -4.68 -1.92
N GLY A 402 -31.11 -5.41 -1.03
CA GLY A 402 -30.28 -6.57 -1.37
C GLY A 402 -28.89 -6.22 -1.91
N SER A 403 -28.47 -4.96 -1.90
CA SER A 403 -27.13 -4.54 -2.31
C SER A 403 -26.07 -4.71 -1.22
N GLY A 404 -26.46 -4.85 0.04
CA GLY A 404 -25.54 -5.00 1.18
C GLY A 404 -24.45 -6.07 0.96
N PRO A 405 -24.80 -7.32 0.57
CA PRO A 405 -23.82 -8.38 0.30
C PRO A 405 -22.88 -8.09 -0.87
N PHE A 406 -23.26 -7.22 -1.81
CA PHE A 406 -22.41 -6.84 -2.95
C PHE A 406 -21.39 -5.76 -2.58
N VAL A 407 -21.70 -4.95 -1.56
CA VAL A 407 -20.83 -3.88 -1.06
C VAL A 407 -19.90 -4.38 0.05
N ILE A 408 -20.43 -5.21 0.95
CA ILE A 408 -19.67 -5.82 2.06
C ILE A 408 -19.78 -7.34 1.93
N THR A 409 -18.81 -7.95 1.25
CA THR A 409 -18.78 -9.42 1.07
C THR A 409 -18.22 -10.13 2.31
N ASP A 410 -18.45 -11.44 2.38
CA ASP A 410 -17.87 -12.35 3.37
C ASP A 410 -16.33 -12.35 3.39
N ARG A 411 -15.71 -11.96 2.27
CA ARG A 411 -14.25 -11.79 2.17
C ARG A 411 -13.74 -10.73 3.14
N ILE A 412 -14.47 -9.65 3.33
CA ILE A 412 -14.06 -8.54 4.20
C ILE A 412 -14.04 -8.96 5.67
N SER A 413 -14.95 -9.84 6.10
CA SER A 413 -14.96 -10.36 7.48
C SER A 413 -13.77 -11.28 7.81
N ASN A 414 -13.07 -11.79 6.79
CA ASN A 414 -11.94 -12.69 6.96
C ASN A 414 -10.57 -12.01 6.78
N LEU A 415 -10.53 -10.69 6.58
CA LEU A 415 -9.26 -9.99 6.41
C LEU A 415 -8.54 -9.82 7.76
N PRO A 416 -7.23 -10.13 7.85
CA PRO A 416 -6.49 -10.10 9.11
C PRO A 416 -6.39 -8.69 9.71
N ASP A 417 -6.48 -7.64 8.89
CA ASP A 417 -6.39 -6.23 9.31
C ASP A 417 -7.75 -5.51 9.38
N SER A 418 -8.88 -6.23 9.35
CA SER A 418 -10.22 -5.66 9.58
C SER A 418 -10.92 -6.26 10.82
N ASP A 419 -11.81 -5.48 11.44
CA ASP A 419 -12.83 -5.98 12.38
C ASP A 419 -14.17 -5.32 12.05
N LEU A 420 -15.25 -6.09 12.01
CA LEU A 420 -16.60 -5.59 11.84
C LEU A 420 -17.34 -5.70 13.18
N PHE A 421 -18.14 -4.70 13.50
CA PHE A 421 -18.90 -4.64 14.74
C PHE A 421 -20.37 -4.39 14.48
N VAL A 422 -21.22 -5.07 15.25
CA VAL A 422 -22.66 -4.81 15.32
C VAL A 422 -23.04 -4.57 16.77
N GLY A 423 -23.77 -3.48 17.01
CA GLY A 423 -24.36 -3.16 18.31
C GLY A 423 -25.85 -3.52 18.34
N TYR A 424 -26.26 -4.24 19.37
CA TYR A 424 -27.62 -4.72 19.60
C TYR A 424 -28.26 -3.98 20.78
N SER A 425 -29.47 -3.49 20.55
CA SER A 425 -30.32 -2.87 21.57
C SER A 425 -31.67 -3.58 21.52
N GLU A 426 -32.20 -3.97 22.68
CA GLU A 426 -33.49 -4.67 22.77
C GLU A 426 -33.51 -5.97 21.91
N ASN A 427 -32.37 -6.68 21.84
CA ASN A 427 -32.13 -7.87 20.99
C ASN A 427 -32.22 -7.64 19.47
N GLU A 428 -32.24 -6.39 19.01
CA GLU A 428 -32.28 -6.05 17.59
C GLU A 428 -31.00 -5.33 17.14
N PRO A 429 -30.53 -5.57 15.90
CA PRO A 429 -29.37 -4.85 15.35
C PRO A 429 -29.68 -3.36 15.23
N ALA A 430 -28.83 -2.53 15.82
CA ALA A 430 -29.06 -1.10 15.98
C ALA A 430 -28.03 -0.21 15.28
N CYS A 431 -26.76 -0.60 15.34
CA CYS A 431 -25.65 0.15 14.77
C CYS A 431 -24.52 -0.77 14.31
N ALA A 432 -23.66 -0.25 13.44
CA ALA A 432 -22.52 -0.96 12.90
C ALA A 432 -21.31 -0.03 12.75
N SER A 433 -20.12 -0.60 12.75
CA SER A 433 -18.88 0.06 12.34
C SER A 433 -17.84 -0.96 11.90
N MET A 434 -16.87 -0.51 11.11
CA MET A 434 -15.75 -1.32 10.65
C MET A 434 -14.44 -0.64 11.00
N LEU A 435 -13.50 -1.42 11.53
CA LEU A 435 -12.10 -1.06 11.65
C LEU A 435 -11.34 -1.60 10.45
N ILE A 436 -10.50 -0.77 9.84
CA ILE A 436 -9.44 -1.21 8.93
C ILE A 436 -8.12 -0.65 9.45
N LYS A 437 -7.19 -1.54 9.78
CA LYS A 437 -5.85 -1.19 10.23
C LYS A 437 -4.90 -1.06 9.04
N THR A 438 -4.13 0.02 9.03
CA THR A 438 -2.96 0.15 8.13
C THR A 438 -1.78 0.70 8.94
N GLY A 439 -0.79 -0.16 9.20
CA GLY A 439 0.29 0.17 10.13
C GLY A 439 -0.23 0.59 11.51
N PRO A 440 0.09 1.80 12.02
CA PRO A 440 -0.33 2.33 13.31
C PRO A 440 -1.69 3.03 13.26
N VAL A 441 -2.36 3.08 12.09
CA VAL A 441 -3.61 3.80 11.92
C VAL A 441 -4.80 2.88 12.10
N ALA A 442 -5.69 3.23 13.03
CA ALA A 442 -7.02 2.66 13.13
C ALA A 442 -8.00 3.48 12.26
N GLY A 443 -8.27 3.00 11.05
CA GLY A 443 -9.27 3.59 10.16
C GLY A 443 -10.67 3.13 10.54
N ILE A 444 -11.58 4.07 10.80
CA ILE A 444 -12.97 3.73 11.14
C ILE A 444 -13.88 4.07 9.96
N TYR A 445 -14.59 3.06 9.50
CA TYR A 445 -15.45 3.10 8.33
C TYR A 445 -16.85 2.60 8.67
N TRP A 446 -17.82 2.90 7.80
CA TRP A 446 -19.18 2.35 7.88
C TRP A 446 -19.87 2.52 9.24
N VAL A 447 -19.56 3.60 9.94
CA VAL A 447 -20.27 3.94 11.18
C VAL A 447 -21.70 4.30 10.83
N ALA A 448 -22.65 3.54 11.34
CA ALA A 448 -24.06 3.70 11.04
C ALA A 448 -24.91 3.40 12.27
N THR A 449 -26.02 4.11 12.40
CA THR A 449 -27.05 3.84 13.42
C THR A 449 -28.41 4.00 12.76
N LEU A 450 -29.22 2.95 12.83
CA LEU A 450 -30.58 2.95 12.28
C LEU A 450 -31.40 4.07 12.93
N GLU A 451 -32.30 4.68 12.15
CA GLU A 451 -33.04 5.87 12.54
C GLU A 451 -33.74 5.76 13.89
N ARG A 452 -34.45 4.65 14.13
CA ARG A 452 -35.16 4.35 15.39
C ARG A 452 -34.26 4.29 16.64
N PHE A 453 -32.95 4.11 16.46
CA PHE A 453 -31.98 4.01 17.56
C PHE A 453 -31.03 5.21 17.65
N ARG A 454 -31.23 6.25 16.83
CA ARG A 454 -30.44 7.49 16.89
C ARG A 454 -30.68 8.24 18.20
N ASN A 455 -29.78 9.17 18.53
CA ASN A 455 -29.82 10.00 19.74
C ASN A 455 -29.72 9.22 21.08
N ARG A 456 -29.35 7.94 21.06
CA ARG A 456 -29.11 7.10 22.26
C ARG A 456 -27.64 6.91 22.61
N GLY A 457 -26.72 7.60 21.91
CA GLY A 457 -25.28 7.46 22.10
C GLY A 457 -24.65 6.25 21.40
N PHE A 458 -25.41 5.45 20.65
CA PHE A 458 -24.90 4.23 20.00
C PHE A 458 -23.83 4.48 18.93
N GLY A 459 -23.93 5.56 18.16
CA GLY A 459 -22.86 5.94 17.23
C GLY A 459 -21.51 6.21 17.93
N LYS A 460 -21.54 6.81 19.13
CA LYS A 460 -20.34 6.96 19.97
C LYS A 460 -19.85 5.61 20.46
N ALA A 461 -20.75 4.77 20.96
CA ALA A 461 -20.46 3.45 21.50
C ALA A 461 -19.71 2.56 20.50
N ILE A 462 -20.27 2.42 19.30
CA ILE A 462 -19.74 1.53 18.26
C ILE A 462 -18.40 2.06 17.70
N THR A 463 -18.25 3.39 17.61
CA THR A 463 -16.97 4.03 17.24
C THR A 463 -15.90 3.73 18.29
N VAL A 464 -16.21 3.84 19.58
CA VAL A 464 -15.26 3.53 20.65
C VAL A 464 -14.88 2.05 20.64
N ALA A 465 -15.81 1.14 20.33
CA ALA A 465 -15.48 -0.28 20.17
C ALA A 465 -14.43 -0.52 19.06
N SER A 466 -14.57 0.14 17.91
CA SER A 466 -13.56 0.08 16.84
C SER A 466 -12.21 0.68 17.26
N LEU A 467 -12.21 1.77 18.04
CA LEU A 467 -10.98 2.36 18.58
C LEU A 467 -10.25 1.40 19.54
N LEU A 468 -11.00 0.74 20.42
CA LEU A 468 -10.44 -0.23 21.37
C LEU A 468 -9.86 -1.45 20.64
N ALA A 469 -10.51 -1.93 19.59
CA ALA A 469 -9.95 -2.97 18.73
C ALA A 469 -8.68 -2.51 18.00
N GLY A 470 -8.65 -1.25 17.52
CA GLY A 470 -7.45 -0.63 16.98
C GLY A 470 -6.29 -0.66 17.98
N ARG A 471 -6.56 -0.38 19.25
CA ARG A 471 -5.57 -0.43 20.34
C ARG A 471 -5.07 -1.85 20.60
N GLU A 472 -5.96 -2.84 20.63
CA GLU A 472 -5.58 -4.25 20.74
C GLU A 472 -4.64 -4.69 19.60
N ARG A 473 -4.86 -4.11 18.41
CA ARG A 473 -4.01 -4.30 17.22
C ARG A 473 -2.81 -3.35 17.16
N ARG A 474 -2.48 -2.67 18.27
CA ARG A 474 -1.32 -1.77 18.43
C ARG A 474 -1.33 -0.54 17.51
N CYS A 475 -2.50 -0.08 17.08
CA CYS A 475 -2.62 1.25 16.47
C CYS A 475 -2.28 2.33 17.51
N THR A 476 -1.67 3.44 17.07
CA THR A 476 -1.30 4.56 17.95
C THR A 476 -2.23 5.76 17.77
N PHE A 477 -2.90 5.88 16.61
CA PHE A 477 -3.87 6.93 16.33
C PHE A 477 -4.98 6.41 15.42
N ALA A 478 -6.08 7.18 15.29
CA ALA A 478 -7.21 6.82 14.44
C ALA A 478 -7.57 7.91 13.43
N CYS A 479 -8.26 7.50 12.38
CA CYS A 479 -8.85 8.41 11.41
C CYS A 479 -10.20 7.91 10.89
N LEU A 480 -11.01 8.83 10.37
CA LEU A 480 -12.27 8.54 9.70
C LEU A 480 -12.66 9.67 8.76
N GLN A 481 -13.61 9.40 7.86
CA GLN A 481 -14.29 10.43 7.07
C GLN A 481 -15.68 10.66 7.66
N ALA A 482 -15.90 11.87 8.19
CA ALA A 482 -17.11 12.22 8.90
C ALA A 482 -18.19 12.73 7.94
N SER A 483 -19.41 12.20 8.08
CA SER A 483 -20.59 12.86 7.55
C SER A 483 -20.92 14.12 8.35
N VAL A 484 -21.73 15.00 7.76
CA VAL A 484 -22.24 16.21 8.45
C VAL A 484 -22.91 15.85 9.78
N MET A 485 -23.68 14.75 9.80
CA MET A 485 -24.34 14.26 11.02
C MET A 485 -23.38 13.59 12.01
N GLY A 486 -22.32 12.92 11.53
CA GLY A 486 -21.36 12.20 12.37
C GLY A 486 -20.34 13.12 13.05
N LYS A 487 -19.96 14.23 12.40
CA LYS A 487 -18.92 15.16 12.87
C LYS A 487 -19.07 15.59 14.35
N PRO A 488 -20.26 15.99 14.85
CA PRO A 488 -20.43 16.34 16.27
C PRO A 488 -20.21 15.17 17.23
N VAL A 489 -20.47 13.93 16.80
CA VAL A 489 -20.24 12.73 17.61
C VAL A 489 -18.75 12.49 17.79
N TYR A 490 -17.97 12.60 16.71
CA TYR A 490 -16.53 12.36 16.72
C TYR A 490 -15.76 13.45 17.48
N HIS A 491 -16.18 14.72 17.38
CA HIS A 491 -15.62 15.78 18.23
C HIS A 491 -15.80 15.50 19.72
N LYS A 492 -16.96 14.96 20.14
CA LYS A 492 -17.19 14.55 21.54
C LYS A 492 -16.33 13.36 21.98
N ILE A 493 -15.72 12.63 21.06
CA ILE A 493 -14.74 11.55 21.34
C ILE A 493 -13.31 12.12 21.41
N GLY A 494 -13.09 13.33 20.89
CA GLY A 494 -11.77 13.97 20.84
C GLY A 494 -11.13 13.95 19.45
N PHE A 495 -11.89 13.63 18.40
CA PHE A 495 -11.37 13.78 17.04
C PHE A 495 -11.32 15.26 16.63
N ASP A 496 -10.26 15.62 15.91
CA ASP A 496 -10.08 16.91 15.26
C ASP A 496 -10.23 16.78 13.74
N ASN A 497 -10.51 17.89 13.05
CA ASN A 497 -10.68 17.95 11.60
C ASN A 497 -9.50 18.72 10.95
N PRO A 498 -8.39 18.04 10.60
CA PRO A 498 -7.21 18.72 10.07
C PRO A 498 -7.35 19.18 8.61
N TYR A 499 -8.13 18.48 7.77
CA TYR A 499 -8.29 18.78 6.35
C TYR A 499 -9.50 18.07 5.74
N ASN A 500 -9.84 18.40 4.48
CA ASN A 500 -10.94 17.76 3.74
C ASN A 500 -10.48 17.16 2.41
N TYR A 501 -11.17 16.11 1.94
CA TYR A 501 -11.11 15.76 0.52
C TYR A 501 -12.15 16.54 -0.28
N ARG A 502 -11.75 16.97 -1.47
CA ARG A 502 -12.58 17.75 -2.40
C ARG A 502 -13.09 16.84 -3.50
N ASN A 503 -14.40 16.83 -3.73
CA ASN A 503 -15.07 15.80 -4.54
C ASN A 503 -15.89 16.42 -5.65
N TYR A 504 -15.80 15.88 -6.86
CA TYR A 504 -16.50 16.36 -8.05
C TYR A 504 -17.12 15.19 -8.80
N SER A 505 -18.44 15.17 -8.92
CA SER A 505 -19.18 14.13 -9.64
C SER A 505 -19.09 14.35 -11.13
N SER A 506 -18.86 13.28 -11.90
CA SER A 506 -18.93 13.32 -13.36
C SER A 506 -20.34 13.74 -13.81
N PRO A 507 -20.48 14.43 -14.96
CA PRO A 507 -21.79 14.71 -15.53
C PRO A 507 -22.55 13.40 -15.79
N GLU A 508 -23.87 13.44 -15.66
CA GLU A 508 -24.72 12.32 -16.06
C GLU A 508 -24.69 12.20 -17.59
N GLU A 509 -24.49 10.99 -18.12
CA GLU A 509 -24.73 10.76 -19.55
C GLU A 509 -26.19 11.11 -19.82
N THR A 510 -26.43 12.08 -20.70
CA THR A 510 -27.74 12.42 -21.23
C THR A 510 -28.26 11.24 -22.06
N GLY A 511 -28.69 10.14 -21.43
CA GLY A 511 -28.98 8.90 -22.14
C GLY A 511 -29.50 7.70 -21.35
N SER A 512 -29.58 7.72 -20.03
CA SER A 512 -30.10 6.57 -19.25
C SER A 512 -31.17 6.98 -18.25
N LYS A 513 -32.37 7.28 -18.78
CA LYS A 513 -33.61 7.07 -18.02
C LYS A 513 -33.82 5.56 -17.88
N GLY A 514 -33.80 5.04 -16.65
CA GLY A 514 -34.27 3.69 -16.37
C GLY A 514 -33.41 2.98 -15.32
N PHE A 515 -33.96 2.87 -14.12
CA PHE A 515 -33.57 1.91 -13.10
C PHE A 515 -33.78 0.47 -13.58
#